data_AF-A0A803RB19-F1
#
_entry.id   AF-A0A803RB19-F1
#
_cell.length_a   1.000
_cell.length_b   1.000
_cell.length_c   1.000
_cell.angle_alpha   90.00
_cell.angle_beta   90.00
_cell.angle_gamma   90.00
#
_symmetry.space_group_name_H-M   'P 1'
#
loop_
_entity.id
_entity.type
_entity.pdbx_description
1 polymer ?
#
loop_
_entity_poly.entity_id
_entity_poly.type
_entity_poly.pdbx_seq_one_letter_code
_entity_poly.pdbx_strand_id
1 'polypeptide(L)'
;MALLILDKQAVLSDLPLTLTSLLSESSWSHIAESVVFNLLASTERIHNWVTHISRGEEYSSDVQPIDESENEMGGFLLRVMLHTCLSLKDYLPLQKQLKLATMVAH
;
A
#
# COMPACT_ATOMS: atom_id res chain seq x y z
N MET A 1 4.61 0.28 31.60
CA MET A 1 4.74 0.21 30.13
C MET A 1 5.40 1.47 29.65
N ALA A 2 6.55 1.37 28.98
CA ALA A 2 7.14 2.51 28.29
C ALA A 2 6.43 2.67 26.94
N LEU A 3 5.80 3.82 26.69
CA LEU A 3 5.31 4.17 25.37
C LEU A 3 6.50 4.76 24.60
N LEU A 4 7.03 3.98 23.65
CA LEU A 4 7.97 4.50 22.67
C LEU A 4 7.18 5.36 21.68
N ILE A 5 7.35 6.68 21.76
CA ILE A 5 6.86 7.60 20.74
C ILE A 5 7.83 7.47 19.56
N LEU A 6 7.47 6.64 18.59
CA LEU A 6 8.21 6.47 17.36
C LEU A 6 7.72 7.48 16.31
N ASP A 7 8.65 7.91 15.46
CA ASP A 7 8.32 8.71 14.29
C ASP A 7 7.38 7.93 13.36
N LYS A 8 6.28 8.58 12.95
CA LYS A 8 5.24 7.91 12.15
C LYS A 8 5.74 7.48 10.78
N GLN A 9 6.64 8.26 10.16
CA GLN A 9 7.18 7.91 8.84
C GLN A 9 8.16 6.75 8.95
N ALA A 10 8.96 6.70 10.02
CA ALA A 10 9.84 5.57 10.30
C ALA A 10 9.02 4.27 10.44
N VAL A 11 7.95 4.30 11.26
CA VAL A 11 7.06 3.13 11.43
C VAL A 11 6.46 2.66 10.10
N LEU A 12 5.98 3.60 9.27
CA LEU A 12 5.43 3.26 7.96
C LEU A 12 6.50 2.78 6.98
N SER A 13 7.71 3.32 7.03
CA SER A 13 8.82 2.90 6.16
C SER A 13 9.29 1.48 6.47
N ASP A 14 9.14 1.03 7.71
CA ASP A 14 9.44 -0.34 8.14
C ASP A 14 8.30 -1.33 7.82
N LEU A 15 7.15 -0.86 7.33
CA LEU A 15 6.00 -1.72 7.02
C LEU A 15 6.31 -2.87 6.04
N PRO A 16 7.06 -2.67 4.94
CA PRO A 16 7.43 -3.76 4.04
C PRO A 16 8.18 -4.89 4.74
N LEU A 17 9.03 -4.55 5.72
CA LEU A 17 9.78 -5.53 6.50
C LEU A 17 8.92 -6.17 7.58
N THR A 18 8.29 -5.34 8.41
CA THR A 18 7.55 -5.79 9.61
C THR A 18 6.32 -6.60 9.26
N LEU A 19 5.54 -6.19 8.24
CA LEU A 19 4.37 -6.96 7.80
C LEU A 19 4.77 -8.27 7.13
N THR A 20 5.83 -8.28 6.30
CA THR A 20 6.34 -9.51 5.69
C THR A 20 6.81 -10.50 6.73
N SER A 21 7.57 -10.02 7.74
CA SER A 21 7.99 -10.86 8.86
C SER A 21 6.77 -11.44 9.59
N LEU A 22 5.77 -10.62 9.92
CA LEU A 22 4.57 -11.05 10.61
C LEU A 22 3.80 -12.13 9.82
N LEU A 23 3.59 -11.92 8.52
CA LEU A 23 2.84 -12.86 7.68
C LEU A 23 3.62 -14.14 7.33
N SER A 24 4.94 -14.13 7.48
CA SER A 24 5.77 -15.33 7.35
C SER A 24 5.62 -16.30 8.53
N GLU A 25 5.14 -15.82 9.68
CA GLU A 25 4.87 -16.67 10.84
C GLU A 25 3.65 -17.58 10.58
N SER A 26 3.78 -18.87 10.90
CA SER A 26 2.75 -19.86 10.61
C SER A 26 1.39 -19.55 11.26
N SER A 27 1.39 -18.88 12.41
CA SER A 27 0.19 -18.42 13.13
C SER A 27 -0.65 -17.43 12.32
N TRP A 28 -0.03 -16.65 11.44
CA TRP A 28 -0.68 -15.60 10.64
C TRP A 28 -0.98 -16.03 9.19
N SER A 29 -0.47 -17.18 8.76
CA SER A 29 -0.62 -17.70 7.39
C SER A 29 -2.06 -17.69 6.86
N HIS A 30 -3.04 -18.02 7.71
CA HIS A 30 -4.46 -18.12 7.33
C HIS A 30 -5.11 -16.77 6.95
N ILE A 31 -4.53 -15.64 7.34
CA ILE A 31 -5.00 -14.31 6.92
C ILE A 31 -4.09 -13.64 5.90
N ALA A 32 -2.90 -14.20 5.61
CA ALA A 32 -1.88 -13.55 4.82
C ALA A 32 -2.40 -13.13 3.44
N GLU A 33 -3.07 -14.03 2.72
CA GLU A 33 -3.68 -13.72 1.42
C GLU A 33 -4.70 -12.57 1.54
N SER A 34 -5.65 -12.66 2.47
CA SER A 34 -6.67 -11.62 2.67
C SER A 34 -6.06 -10.26 2.97
N VAL A 35 -5.04 -10.21 3.83
CA VAL A 35 -4.32 -8.97 4.16
C VAL A 35 -3.64 -8.40 2.92
N VAL A 36 -2.93 -9.21 2.15
CA VAL A 36 -2.21 -8.77 0.95
C VAL A 36 -3.18 -8.30 -0.14
N PHE A 37 -4.33 -8.95 -0.30
CA PHE A 37 -5.38 -8.53 -1.23
C PHE A 37 -5.97 -7.16 -0.85
N ASN A 38 -6.28 -6.95 0.43
CA ASN A 38 -6.81 -5.67 0.91
C ASN A 38 -5.77 -4.55 0.83
N LEU A 39 -4.51 -4.87 1.13
CA LEU A 39 -3.39 -3.95 0.96
C LEU A 39 -3.27 -3.52 -0.51
N LEU A 40 -3.25 -4.48 -1.45
CA LEU A 40 -3.19 -4.18 -2.87
C LEU A 40 -4.38 -3.34 -3.36
N ALA A 41 -5.60 -3.68 -2.96
CA ALA A 41 -6.79 -2.88 -3.32
C ALA A 41 -6.68 -1.44 -2.83
N SER A 42 -6.14 -1.24 -1.62
CA SER A 42 -5.91 0.09 -1.06
C SER A 42 -4.80 0.83 -1.81
N THR A 43 -3.72 0.13 -2.20
CA THR A 43 -2.65 0.67 -3.05
C THR A 43 -3.19 1.14 -4.40
N GLU A 44 -4.04 0.33 -5.03
CA GLU A 44 -4.68 0.66 -6.31
C GLU A 44 -5.50 1.95 -6.20
N ARG A 45 -6.28 2.10 -5.11
CA ARG A 45 -7.07 3.31 -4.85
C ARG A 45 -6.19 4.56 -4.70
N ILE A 46 -5.13 4.48 -3.90
CA ILE A 46 -4.21 5.61 -3.68
C ILE A 46 -3.42 5.93 -4.95
N HIS A 47 -2.98 4.93 -5.71
CA HIS A 47 -2.31 5.12 -7.00
C HIS A 47 -3.20 5.91 -7.96
N ASN A 48 -4.46 5.48 -8.12
CA ASN A 48 -5.42 6.18 -8.97
C ASN A 48 -5.64 7.62 -8.50
N TRP A 49 -5.80 7.83 -7.19
CA TRP A 49 -5.93 9.18 -6.64
C TRP A 49 -4.72 10.08 -6.95
N VAL A 50 -3.50 9.63 -6.62
CA VAL A 50 -2.27 10.41 -6.79
C VAL A 50 -2.02 10.71 -8.28
N THR A 51 -2.29 9.75 -9.16
CA THR A 51 -2.13 9.94 -10.62
C THR A 51 -3.15 10.93 -11.19
N HIS A 52 -4.41 10.90 -10.74
CA HIS A 52 -5.43 11.88 -11.15
C HIS A 52 -5.10 13.30 -10.65
N ILE A 53 -4.71 13.47 -9.38
CA ILE A 53 -4.28 14.77 -8.84
C ILE A 53 -3.11 15.32 -9.64
N SER A 54 -2.10 14.50 -9.91
CA SER A 54 -0.89 14.92 -10.64
C SER A 54 -1.20 15.41 -12.06
N ARG A 55 -2.31 14.97 -12.65
CA ARG A 55 -2.76 15.37 -14.00
C ARG A 55 -3.70 16.57 -14.00
N GLY A 56 -4.14 17.05 -12.83
CA GLY A 56 -5.08 18.16 -12.73
C GLY A 56 -6.45 17.86 -13.36
N GLU A 57 -6.80 16.59 -13.49
CA GLU A 57 -8.09 16.16 -14.04
C GLU A 57 -9.20 16.44 -13.02
N GLU A 58 -10.33 17.01 -13.47
CA GLU A 58 -11.52 17.09 -12.63
C GLU A 58 -11.90 15.68 -12.15
N TYR A 59 -12.21 15.54 -10.86
CA TYR A 59 -12.58 14.27 -10.25
C TYR A 59 -13.69 13.61 -11.08
N SER A 60 -13.33 12.59 -11.86
CA SER A 60 -14.33 11.77 -12.51
C SER A 60 -15.10 11.02 -11.41
N SER A 61 -16.41 10.81 -11.61
CA SER A 61 -17.27 10.15 -10.62
C SER A 61 -16.81 8.73 -10.23
N ASP A 62 -15.83 8.16 -10.94
CA ASP A 62 -15.29 6.83 -10.72
C ASP A 62 -14.04 6.82 -9.82
N VAL A 63 -13.45 7.97 -9.48
CA VAL A 63 -12.29 8.04 -8.58
C VAL A 63 -12.76 8.09 -7.14
N GLN A 64 -12.55 7.00 -6.41
CA GLN A 64 -12.83 6.99 -4.97
C GLN A 64 -11.81 7.89 -4.25
N PRO A 65 -12.26 8.90 -3.50
CA PRO A 65 -11.36 9.84 -2.83
C PRO A 65 -10.58 9.16 -1.68
N ILE A 66 -9.46 9.76 -1.33
CA ILE A 66 -8.77 9.52 -0.04
C ILE A 66 -9.19 10.62 0.95
N ASP A 67 -8.90 10.40 2.24
CA ASP A 67 -9.21 11.42 3.24
C ASP A 67 -8.35 12.68 3.00
N GLU A 68 -8.92 13.86 3.19
CA GLU A 68 -8.22 15.13 2.93
C GLU A 68 -6.94 15.27 3.77
N SER A 69 -6.92 14.70 4.98
CA SER A 69 -5.72 14.70 5.84
C SER A 69 -4.57 13.84 5.28
N GLU A 70 -4.86 12.91 4.38
CA GLU A 70 -3.89 12.04 3.72
C GLU A 70 -3.31 12.67 2.45
N ASN A 71 -3.88 13.78 1.98
CA ASN A 71 -3.56 14.34 0.67
C ASN A 71 -2.08 14.75 0.54
N GLU A 72 -1.53 15.40 1.57
CA GLU A 72 -0.11 15.75 1.63
C GLU A 72 0.81 14.52 1.71
N MET A 73 0.31 13.41 2.24
CA MET A 73 1.06 12.17 2.44
C MET A 73 0.85 11.14 1.31
N GLY A 74 -0.07 11.39 0.36
CA GLY A 74 -0.50 10.41 -0.64
C GLY A 74 0.64 9.79 -1.43
N GLY A 75 1.62 10.59 -1.86
CA GLY A 75 2.81 10.09 -2.56
C GLY A 75 3.73 9.23 -1.67
N PHE A 76 3.86 9.56 -0.39
CA PHE A 76 4.63 8.75 0.56
C PHE A 76 3.92 7.43 0.87
N LEU A 77 2.61 7.47 1.16
CA LEU A 77 1.79 6.28 1.40
C LEU A 77 1.82 5.35 0.19
N LEU A 78 1.68 5.89 -1.03
CA LEU A 78 1.76 5.11 -2.25
C LEU A 78 3.08 4.35 -2.35
N ARG A 79 4.22 5.00 -2.11
CA ARG A 79 5.53 4.36 -2.15
C ARG A 79 5.67 3.24 -1.11
N VAL A 80 5.28 3.51 0.13
CA VAL A 80 5.31 2.52 1.22
C VAL A 80 4.45 1.31 0.86
N MET A 81 3.24 1.54 0.38
CA MET A 81 2.30 0.47 0.06
C MET A 81 2.72 -0.33 -1.17
N LEU A 82 3.25 0.30 -2.21
CA LEU A 82 3.84 -0.40 -3.36
C LEU A 82 4.99 -1.30 -2.93
N HIS A 83 5.93 -0.78 -2.12
CA HIS A 83 7.06 -1.57 -1.64
C HIS A 83 6.63 -2.73 -0.74
N THR A 84 5.59 -2.52 0.08
CA THR A 84 5.00 -3.57 0.91
C THR A 84 4.34 -4.65 0.04
N CYS A 85 3.54 -4.26 -0.96
CA CYS A 85 2.96 -5.20 -1.92
C CYS A 85 4.03 -5.99 -2.70
N LEU A 86 5.15 -5.36 -3.06
CA LEU A 86 6.26 -6.03 -3.74
C LEU A 86 6.94 -7.08 -2.85
N SER A 87 7.11 -6.77 -1.57
CA SER A 87 7.69 -7.70 -0.58
C SER A 87 6.77 -8.90 -0.32
N LEU A 88 5.46 -8.72 -0.52
CA LEU A 88 4.41 -9.73 -0.31
C LEU A 88 3.89 -10.34 -1.62
N LYS A 89 4.57 -10.12 -2.76
CA LYS A 89 4.05 -10.52 -4.09
C LYS A 89 3.76 -12.01 -4.22
N ASP A 90 4.44 -12.85 -3.45
CA ASP A 90 4.30 -14.31 -3.52
C ASP A 90 2.93 -14.80 -2.99
N TYR A 91 2.21 -13.95 -2.24
CA TYR A 91 0.82 -14.19 -1.84
C TYR A 91 -0.21 -13.76 -2.90
N LEU A 92 0.23 -13.16 -4.01
CA LEU A 92 -0.64 -12.66 -5.07
C LEU A 92 -0.62 -13.58 -6.29
N PRO A 93 -1.76 -13.76 -6.98
CA PRO A 93 -1.78 -14.45 -8.26
C PRO A 93 -1.01 -13.66 -9.33
N LEU A 94 -0.48 -14.36 -10.33
CA LEU A 94 0.38 -13.79 -11.37
C LEU A 94 -0.20 -12.52 -12.04
N GLN A 95 -1.49 -12.51 -12.34
CA GLN A 95 -2.16 -11.35 -12.95
C GLN A 95 -2.04 -10.08 -12.08
N LYS A 96 -2.13 -10.23 -10.75
CA LYS A 96 -1.99 -9.12 -9.80
C LYS A 96 -0.54 -8.70 -9.64
N GLN A 97 0.41 -9.63 -9.68
CA GLN A 97 1.84 -9.31 -9.71
C GLN A 97 2.22 -8.50 -10.95
N LEU A 98 1.70 -8.86 -12.13
CA LEU A 98 1.92 -8.11 -13.37
C LEU A 98 1.36 -6.69 -13.27
N LYS A 99 0.13 -6.54 -12.75
CA LYS A 99 -0.47 -5.23 -12.52
C LYS A 99 0.37 -4.38 -11.56
N LEU A 100 0.83 -4.96 -10.45
CA LEU A 100 1.71 -4.29 -9.50
C LEU A 100 3.01 -3.80 -10.16
N ALA A 101 3.64 -4.63 -11.01
CA ALA A 101 4.84 -4.23 -11.74
C ALA A 101 4.61 -3.01 -12.65
N THR A 102 3.44 -2.89 -13.28
CA THR A 102 3.11 -1.73 -14.11
C THR A 102 2.94 -0.43 -13.32
N MET A 103 2.55 -0.49 -12.05
CA MET A 103 2.41 0.68 -11.19
C MET A 103 3.75 1.24 -10.70
N VAL A 104 4.77 0.39 -10.61
CA VAL A 104 6.12 0.77 -10.15
C VAL A 104 6.93 1.43 -11.27
N ALA A 105 6.56 1.21 -12.52
CA ALA A 105 7.25 1.75 -13.69
C ALA A 105 6.90 3.23 -14.00
N HIS A 106 6.01 3.84 -13.21
CA HIS A 106 5.49 5.20 -13.37
C HIS A 106 5.70 6.02 -12.09
#